data_AF-A0A1M5KF08-F1
#
_entry.id   AF-A0A1M5KF08-F1
#
_cell.length_a   1.000
_cell.length_b   1.000
_cell.length_c   1.000
_cell.angle_alpha   90.00
_cell.angle_beta   90.00
_cell.angle_gamma   90.00
#
_symmetry.space_group_name_H-M   'P 1'
#
loop_
_entity.id
_entity.type
_entity.pdbx_description
1 polymer ?
#
loop_
_entity_poly.entity_id
_entity_poly.type
_entity_poly.pdbx_seq_one_letter_code
_entity_poly.pdbx_strand_id
1 'polypeptide(L)'
;MPKTTDKSGLFASDASTADAVQAAPPGDDVARFEDALGELESIVEKMERGDLKLEESLALFERGVGLTRQCRSSLDTAELKVKNLLAADAAADDAGR
;
A
#
# COMPACT_ATOMS: atom_id res chain seq x y z
N MET A 1 38.93 0.03 38.97
CA MET A 1 38.74 -1.42 39.15
C MET A 1 38.00 -1.95 37.93
N PRO A 2 38.64 -2.73 37.05
CA PRO A 2 37.95 -3.37 35.93
C PRO A 2 37.24 -4.64 36.42
N LYS A 3 35.93 -4.75 36.16
CA LYS A 3 35.24 -6.05 36.18
C LYS A 3 34.71 -6.32 34.79
N THR A 4 35.59 -6.79 33.93
CA THR A 4 35.21 -7.55 32.73
C THR A 4 34.65 -8.88 33.22
N THR A 5 33.37 -9.12 32.97
CA THR A 5 32.78 -10.45 33.07
C THR A 5 32.37 -10.86 31.67
N ASP A 6 33.14 -11.81 31.17
CA ASP A 6 32.93 -12.62 29.99
C ASP A 6 31.98 -13.78 30.38
N LYS A 7 30.96 -14.07 29.57
CA LYS A 7 30.70 -15.46 29.15
C LYS A 7 29.54 -15.56 28.16
N SER A 8 29.90 -16.19 27.06
CA SER A 8 29.08 -16.72 25.99
C SER A 8 27.92 -17.60 26.46
N GLY A 9 26.82 -17.49 25.73
CA GLY A 9 25.73 -18.46 25.60
C GLY A 9 24.83 -17.93 24.48
N LEU A 10 25.07 -18.27 23.21
CA LEU A 10 24.57 -19.51 22.59
C LEU A 10 23.18 -19.83 23.13
N PHE A 11 22.12 -19.37 22.45
CA PHE A 11 20.98 -20.19 22.03
C PHE A 11 20.18 -19.42 20.98
N ALA A 12 20.03 -20.06 19.83
CA ALA A 12 19.21 -19.60 18.73
C ALA A 12 17.75 -19.45 19.16
N SER A 13 17.09 -18.42 18.66
CA SER A 13 15.66 -18.47 18.39
C SER A 13 15.40 -17.69 17.12
N ASP A 14 15.85 -18.27 16.01
CA ASP A 14 15.29 -18.01 14.70
C ASP A 14 13.87 -18.59 14.71
N ALA A 15 12.92 -17.79 15.22
CA ALA A 15 11.51 -18.13 15.16
C ALA A 15 10.98 -17.62 13.82
N SER A 16 11.14 -18.51 12.83
CA SER A 16 10.00 -19.05 12.10
C SER A 16 9.10 -18.02 11.41
N THR A 17 9.40 -17.83 10.13
CA THR A 17 8.43 -17.84 9.03
C THR A 17 6.97 -18.07 9.45
N ALA A 18 6.21 -16.99 9.47
CA ALA A 18 4.89 -16.96 8.88
C ALA A 18 5.00 -15.89 7.79
N ASP A 19 5.37 -16.22 6.56
CA ASP A 19 4.45 -16.87 5.62
C ASP A 19 2.98 -16.68 6.02
N ALA A 20 2.57 -15.42 5.90
CA ALA A 20 1.21 -15.10 5.55
C ALA A 20 1.33 -14.29 4.26
N VAL A 21 1.43 -14.99 3.12
CA VAL A 21 0.77 -14.51 1.90
C VAL A 21 -0.71 -14.43 2.24
N GLN A 22 -1.09 -13.36 2.94
CA GLN A 22 -2.47 -12.92 3.00
C GLN A 22 -2.74 -12.32 1.64
N ALA A 23 -3.33 -13.13 0.76
CA ALA A 23 -4.19 -12.60 -0.28
C ALA A 23 -5.32 -11.85 0.42
N ALA A 24 -5.06 -10.59 0.76
CA ALA A 24 -6.08 -9.67 1.25
C ALA A 24 -7.23 -9.68 0.24
N PRO A 25 -8.49 -9.75 0.70
CA PRO A 25 -9.64 -9.79 -0.19
C PRO A 25 -9.59 -8.59 -1.15
N PRO A 26 -10.20 -8.69 -2.33
CA PRO A 26 -10.19 -7.64 -3.35
C PRO A 26 -10.77 -6.28 -2.90
N GLY A 27 -11.26 -6.17 -1.66
CA GLY A 27 -11.82 -4.94 -1.09
C GLY A 27 -10.79 -3.92 -0.61
N ASP A 28 -9.59 -4.32 -0.20
CA ASP A 28 -8.66 -3.40 0.48
C ASP A 28 -8.04 -2.36 -0.47
N ASP A 29 -7.68 -2.75 -1.70
CA ASP A 29 -7.09 -1.80 -2.66
C ASP A 29 -8.14 -0.84 -3.23
N VAL A 30 -9.37 -1.34 -3.43
CA VAL A 30 -10.50 -0.53 -3.88
C VAL A 30 -10.88 0.49 -2.81
N ALA A 31 -11.01 0.07 -1.55
CA ALA A 31 -11.27 1.00 -0.45
C ALA A 31 -10.18 2.08 -0.34
N ARG A 32 -8.90 1.69 -0.43
CA ARG A 32 -7.77 2.63 -0.40
C ARG A 32 -7.76 3.59 -1.59
N PHE A 33 -8.27 3.17 -2.75
CA PHE A 33 -8.43 4.03 -3.92
C PHE A 33 -9.57 5.04 -3.70
N GLU A 34 -10.75 4.57 -3.30
CA GLU A 34 -11.93 5.42 -3.06
C GLU A 34 -11.64 6.48 -1.99
N ASP A 35 -10.99 6.09 -0.88
CA ASP A 35 -10.59 7.01 0.18
C ASP A 35 -9.63 8.09 -0.33
N ALA A 36 -8.61 7.69 -1.09
CA ALA A 36 -7.62 8.62 -1.62
C ALA A 36 -8.20 9.55 -2.69
N LEU A 37 -9.12 9.06 -3.51
CA LEU A 37 -9.82 9.83 -4.52
C LEU A 37 -10.76 10.86 -3.87
N GLY A 38 -11.57 10.45 -2.89
CA GLY A 38 -12.48 11.36 -2.20
C GLY A 38 -11.75 12.47 -1.42
N GLU A 39 -10.59 12.16 -0.84
CA GLU A 39 -9.75 13.20 -0.23
C GLU A 39 -9.18 14.15 -1.30
N LEU A 40 -8.74 13.63 -2.45
CA LEU A 40 -8.20 14.45 -3.53
C LEU A 40 -9.26 15.40 -4.10
N GLU A 41 -10.48 14.92 -4.32
CA GLU A 41 -11.62 15.74 -4.74
C GLU A 41 -11.89 16.87 -3.74
N SER A 42 -11.93 16.53 -2.44
CA SER A 42 -12.10 17.51 -1.37
C SER A 42 -10.99 18.57 -1.35
N ILE A 43 -9.76 18.20 -1.70
CA ILE A 43 -8.63 19.13 -1.81
C ILE A 43 -8.81 20.05 -3.01
N VAL A 44 -9.16 19.51 -4.18
CA VAL A 44 -9.42 20.30 -5.39
C VAL A 44 -10.53 21.32 -5.13
N GLU A 45 -11.66 20.89 -4.55
CA GLU A 45 -12.75 21.79 -4.18
C GLU A 45 -12.27 22.93 -3.24
N LYS A 46 -11.39 22.61 -2.28
CA LYS A 46 -10.82 23.64 -1.39
C LYS A 46 -9.92 24.62 -2.13
N MET A 47 -9.10 24.13 -3.05
CA MET A 47 -8.20 24.97 -3.85
C MET A 47 -8.96 25.87 -4.82
N GLU A 48 -10.08 25.39 -5.37
CA GLU A 48 -10.91 26.15 -6.32
C GLU A 48 -11.68 27.31 -5.68
N ARG A 49 -12.00 27.24 -4.38
CA ARG A 49 -12.67 28.36 -3.67
C ARG A 49 -11.80 29.62 -3.57
N GLY A 50 -10.48 29.49 -3.63
CA GLY A 50 -9.55 30.62 -3.69
C GLY A 50 -9.45 31.47 -2.40
N ASP A 51 -9.93 30.96 -1.27
CA ASP A 51 -9.91 31.62 0.04
C ASP A 51 -8.71 31.21 0.92
N LEU A 52 -7.77 30.45 0.35
CA LEU A 52 -6.61 29.89 1.04
C LEU A 52 -5.41 30.84 1.05
N LYS A 53 -4.62 30.80 2.12
CA LYS A 53 -3.29 31.40 2.13
C LYS A 53 -2.33 30.60 1.26
N LEU A 54 -1.20 31.21 0.91
CA LEU A 54 -0.17 30.57 0.08
C LEU A 54 0.36 29.29 0.73
N GLU A 55 0.67 29.33 2.03
CA GLU A 55 1.19 28.18 2.76
C GLU A 55 0.19 27.02 2.80
N GLU A 56 -1.10 27.33 2.97
CA GLU A 56 -2.18 26.34 2.95
C GLU A 56 -2.35 25.73 1.56
N SER A 57 -2.27 26.56 0.51
CA SER A 57 -2.35 26.13 -0.88
C SER A 57 -1.20 25.18 -1.25
N LEU A 58 0.01 25.46 -0.77
CA LEU A 58 1.18 24.60 -0.98
C LEU A 58 1.04 23.26 -0.25
N ALA A 59 0.59 23.28 1.01
CA ALA A 59 0.37 22.05 1.78
C ALA A 59 -0.70 21.15 1.14
N LEU A 60 -1.81 21.74 0.68
CA LEU A 60 -2.86 21.02 -0.03
C LEU A 60 -2.38 20.45 -1.37
N PHE A 61 -1.57 21.21 -2.12
CA PHE A 61 -0.97 20.74 -3.36
C PHE A 61 -0.05 19.54 -3.13
N GLU A 62 0.85 19.62 -2.15
CA GLU A 62 1.74 18.50 -1.80
C GLU A 62 0.96 17.25 -1.40
N ARG A 63 -0.11 17.42 -0.60
CA ARG A 63 -1.01 16.33 -0.23
C ARG A 63 -1.70 15.74 -1.47
N GLY A 64 -2.22 16.56 -2.37
CA GLY A 64 -2.86 16.12 -3.61
C GLY A 64 -1.94 15.32 -4.53
N VAL A 65 -0.67 15.73 -4.64
CA VAL A 65 0.36 14.96 -5.36
C VAL A 65 0.58 13.59 -4.69
N GLY A 66 0.62 13.54 -3.36
CA GLY A 66 0.71 12.29 -2.61
C GLY A 66 -0.47 11.36 -2.86
N LEU A 67 -1.70 11.87 -2.82
CA LEU A 67 -2.92 11.12 -3.08
C LEU A 67 -2.96 10.56 -4.50
N THR A 68 -2.53 11.35 -5.49
CA THR A 68 -2.45 10.90 -6.89
C THR A 68 -1.55 9.66 -7.04
N ARG A 69 -0.41 9.64 -6.34
CA ARG A 69 0.50 8.48 -6.31
C ARG A 69 -0.13 7.29 -5.61
N GLN A 70 -0.87 7.52 -4.53
CA GLN A 70 -1.59 6.48 -3.81
C GLN A 70 -2.67 5.83 -4.68
N CYS A 71 -3.49 6.64 -5.37
CA CYS A 71 -4.48 6.14 -6.32
C CYS A 71 -3.84 5.26 -7.40
N ARG A 72 -2.71 5.72 -7.97
CA ARG A 72 -1.99 4.94 -8.98
C ARG A 72 -1.52 3.59 -8.43
N SER A 73 -0.94 3.57 -7.24
CA SER A 73 -0.48 2.33 -6.59
C SER A 73 -1.62 1.34 -6.32
N SER A 74 -2.79 1.83 -5.90
CA SER A 74 -3.96 0.97 -5.71
C SER A 74 -4.42 0.35 -7.02
N LEU A 75 -4.48 1.14 -8.10
CA LEU A 75 -4.84 0.65 -9.43
C LEU A 75 -3.83 -0.38 -9.97
N ASP A 76 -2.53 -0.11 -9.83
CA ASP A 76 -1.48 -1.04 -10.26
C ASP A 76 -1.58 -2.38 -9.52
N THR A 77 -1.90 -2.35 -8.23
CA THR A 77 -2.10 -3.56 -7.41
C THR A 77 -3.34 -4.34 -7.86
N ALA A 78 -4.45 -3.65 -8.10
CA ALA A 78 -5.67 -4.28 -8.60
C ALA A 78 -5.45 -4.91 -9.99
N GLU A 79 -4.74 -4.22 -10.89
CA GLU A 79 -4.41 -4.74 -12.22
C GLU A 79 -3.57 -6.02 -12.14
N LEU A 80 -2.55 -6.06 -11.28
CA LEU A 80 -1.73 -7.25 -11.06
C LEU A 80 -2.56 -8.43 -10.54
N LYS A 81 -3.49 -8.19 -9.61
CA LYS A 81 -4.39 -9.22 -9.11
C LYS A 81 -5.25 -9.80 -10.22
N VAL A 82 -5.86 -8.96 -11.07
CA VAL A 82 -6.67 -9.41 -12.22
C VAL A 82 -5.84 -10.26 -13.18
N LYS A 83 -4.61 -9.82 -13.51
CA LYS A 83 -3.71 -10.59 -14.40
C LYS A 83 -3.39 -11.97 -13.84
N ASN A 84 -3.13 -12.06 -12.53
CA ASN A 84 -2.82 -13.33 -11.88
C ASN A 84 -4.02 -14.28 -11.89
N LEU A 85 -5.24 -13.77 -11.66
CA LEU A 85 -6.46 -14.57 -11.72
C LEU A 85 -6.71 -15.11 -13.13
N LEU A 86 -6.60 -14.26 -14.16
CA LEU A 86 -6.76 -14.69 -15.55
C LEU A 86 -5.70 -15.73 -15.97
N ALA A 87 -4.47 -15.58 -15.50
CA ALA A 87 -3.40 -16.56 -15.77
C ALA A 87 -3.64 -17.90 -15.05
N ALA A 88 -4.16 -17.86 -13.82
CA ALA A 88 -4.51 -19.07 -13.07
C ALA A 88 -5.67 -19.84 -13.73
N ASP A 89 -6.70 -19.14 -14.18
CA ASP A 89 -7.83 -19.75 -14.90
C ASP A 89 -7.37 -20.39 -16.22
N ALA A 90 -6.54 -19.69 -16.99
CA ALA A 90 -6.01 -20.22 -18.25
C ALA A 90 -5.13 -21.48 -18.04
N ALA A 91 -4.38 -21.56 -16.94
CA ALA A 91 -3.58 -22.73 -16.60
C ALA A 91 -4.45 -23.93 -16.15
N ALA A 92 -5.59 -23.67 -15.51
CA ALA A 92 -6.53 -24.71 -15.10
C ALA A 92 -7.26 -25.35 -16.29
N ASP A 93 -7.55 -24.56 -17.34
CA ASP A 93 -8.22 -25.05 -18.55
C ASP A 93 -7.33 -25.94 -19.44
N ASP A 94 -6.00 -25.74 -19.44
CA ASP A 94 -5.05 -26.54 -20.22
C ASP A 94 -4.74 -27.91 -19.57
N ALA A 95 -4.74 -27.98 -18.23
CA ALA A 95 -4.49 -29.23 -17.50
C ALA A 95 -5.66 -30.24 -17.56
N GLY A 96 -6.83 -29.82 -18.04
CA GLY A 96 -8.04 -30.63 -18.16
C GLY A 96 -8.26 -31.31 -19.52
N ARG A 97 -7.35 -31.12 -20.49
CA ARG A 97 -7.43 -31.69 -21.84
C ARG A 97 -6.37 -32.78 -22.07
#